data_AF-A0A9D5N4G5-F1
#
_entry.id   AF-A0A9D5N4G5-F1
#
_cell.length_a   1.000
_cell.length_b   1.000
_cell.length_c   1.000
_cell.angle_alpha   90.00
_cell.angle_beta   90.00
_cell.angle_gamma   90.00
#
_symmetry.space_group_name_H-M   'P 1'
#
loop_
_entity.id
_entity.type
_entity.pdbx_description
1 polymer ?
#
loop_
_entity_poly.entity_id
_entity_poly.type
_entity_poly.pdbx_seq_one_letter_code
_entity_poly.pdbx_strand_id
1 'polypeptide(L)'
;MKMTSAYKLEVNYNDLTNIFSKKHPGADRDGIKRAYLFAKEKHGGARRKSGEPYINHPLRAARLLAEHGFDSDCLISALLHDVVEDCDVKLGEIREMFGREVAKTVDAVTSLSDKDYDGHRLTKKQRDILSDTKFLNQANTRALYVKIADRIDNLSTISCFSEEKRLLKAQHTREMLIALAKEAEAFYFVDWMEDLCFRIEHPAQLAQMEEACRRIHAENRMTAEKSLDRLENIFDPLRNSYTRDLDPYHRHIVSFEHADRTMISLFRQATGAADRIGDIGRLLNKETFAFHDLFLTVSNDLEETGTPIRPHDLFFKYFDLILSREGFYIVDYRRTTHGDSTYFLLADERDNLYRLFIRTEQDNDRYRTGRRTGEDSFFQGTVDSIEPRDAYKPKIKVFRRDGTAMMIDEGATVLDFAFHIHTGLGLHFKYACLNGNATQLPPYTRLADRDTVVITEEEDVQPTFTWFKYVKTSRATDRLVRYFYRLYADERGCPFVRSLKQTGDQRTEKTDN
;
A
#
# COMPACT_ATOMS: atom_id res chain seq x y z
N MET A 1 13.57 8.36 5.09
CA MET A 1 12.88 9.63 5.43
C MET A 1 11.60 9.24 6.14
N LYS A 2 11.34 9.63 7.41
CA LYS A 2 10.18 9.15 8.19
C LYS A 2 8.91 9.17 7.32
N MET A 3 8.26 8.00 7.17
CA MET A 3 7.07 7.79 6.32
C MET A 3 5.86 8.63 6.78
N THR A 4 5.97 9.31 7.92
CA THR A 4 5.23 10.52 8.27
C THR A 4 6.15 11.74 8.11
N SER A 5 6.33 12.23 6.88
CA SER A 5 6.50 13.67 6.70
C SER A 5 5.18 14.25 7.20
N ALA A 6 5.12 14.59 8.50
CA ALA A 6 3.96 15.25 9.08
C ALA A 6 3.58 16.37 8.13
N TYR A 7 2.36 16.33 7.60
CA TYR A 7 1.91 17.24 6.55
C TYR A 7 2.30 18.67 6.94
N LYS A 8 3.27 19.25 6.23
CA LYS A 8 3.88 20.50 6.67
C LYS A 8 2.98 21.66 6.27
N LEU A 9 2.31 22.21 7.28
CA LEU A 9 1.50 23.43 7.11
C LEU A 9 2.35 24.63 6.73
N GLU A 10 3.57 24.70 7.25
CA GLU A 10 4.56 25.69 6.86
C GLU A 10 5.20 25.30 5.52
N VAL A 11 5.09 26.24 4.57
CA VAL A 11 5.67 26.10 3.24
C VAL A 11 6.38 27.35 2.82
N ASN A 12 7.52 27.15 2.18
CA ASN A 12 8.22 28.19 1.47
C ASN A 12 8.59 27.66 0.08
N TYR A 13 8.77 28.58 -0.87
CA TYR A 13 9.07 28.25 -2.26
C TYR A 13 10.44 27.58 -2.42
N ASN A 14 11.42 27.96 -1.61
CA ASN A 14 12.78 27.41 -1.69
C ASN A 14 12.79 25.91 -1.34
N ASP A 15 12.04 25.49 -0.33
CA ASP A 15 11.87 24.09 0.08
C ASP A 15 11.29 23.27 -1.07
N LEU A 16 10.22 23.76 -1.72
CA LEU A 16 9.65 23.14 -2.90
C LEU A 16 10.72 22.92 -3.98
N THR A 17 11.46 23.98 -4.33
CA THR A 17 12.49 23.88 -5.37
C THR A 17 13.63 22.96 -5.00
N ASN A 18 14.04 22.91 -3.72
CA ASN A 18 15.10 22.03 -3.24
C ASN A 18 14.69 20.57 -3.32
N ILE A 19 13.46 20.25 -2.88
CA ILE A 19 12.89 18.90 -2.96
C ILE A 19 12.80 18.46 -4.42
N PHE A 20 12.23 19.30 -5.29
CA PHE A 20 12.11 18.97 -6.70
C PHE A 20 13.47 18.77 -7.37
N SER A 21 14.44 19.63 -7.07
CA SER A 21 15.80 19.55 -7.61
C SER A 21 16.52 18.26 -7.24
N LYS A 22 16.28 17.74 -6.02
CA LYS A 22 16.86 16.49 -5.55
C LYS A 22 16.28 15.28 -6.29
N LYS A 23 14.99 15.32 -6.63
CA LYS A 23 14.29 14.22 -7.31
C LYS A 23 14.37 14.27 -8.84
N HIS A 24 14.56 15.45 -9.42
CA HIS A 24 14.68 15.65 -10.86
C HIS A 24 15.96 16.45 -11.20
N PRO A 25 17.14 15.82 -11.11
CA PRO A 25 18.39 16.45 -11.52
C PRO A 25 18.31 16.86 -13.00
N GLY A 26 18.55 18.14 -13.29
CA GLY A 26 18.56 18.67 -14.68
C GLY A 26 17.20 19.09 -15.26
N ALA A 27 16.10 19.00 -14.52
CA ALA A 27 14.80 19.49 -14.98
C ALA A 27 14.72 21.03 -15.01
N ASP A 28 13.93 21.58 -15.95
CA ASP A 28 13.66 23.03 -16.06
C ASP A 28 12.85 23.53 -14.84
N ARG A 29 13.45 24.47 -14.10
CA ARG A 29 12.89 25.05 -12.87
C ARG A 29 12.21 26.39 -13.12
N ASP A 30 12.47 27.00 -14.27
CA ASP A 30 12.01 28.34 -14.57
C ASP A 30 10.50 28.35 -14.74
N GLY A 31 9.93 27.28 -15.31
CA GLY A 31 8.46 27.08 -15.38
C GLY A 31 7.79 27.14 -14.00
N ILE A 32 8.32 26.39 -13.02
CA ILE A 32 7.78 26.34 -11.65
C ILE A 32 7.91 27.72 -10.98
N LYS A 33 9.03 28.41 -11.19
CA LYS A 33 9.23 29.78 -10.66
C LYS A 33 8.24 30.77 -11.24
N ARG A 34 8.05 30.77 -12.55
CA ARG A 34 7.09 31.64 -13.24
C ARG A 34 5.67 31.37 -12.73
N ALA A 35 5.28 30.11 -12.60
CA ALA A 35 3.95 29.72 -12.12
C ALA A 35 3.72 30.19 -10.67
N TYR A 36 4.70 30.01 -9.78
CA TYR A 36 4.61 30.48 -8.40
C TYR A 36 4.46 32.01 -8.31
N LEU A 37 5.28 32.76 -9.05
CA LEU A 37 5.21 34.22 -9.06
C LEU A 37 3.87 34.71 -9.62
N PHE A 38 3.40 34.09 -10.70
CA PHE A 38 2.11 34.41 -11.31
C PHE A 38 0.94 34.14 -10.35
N ALA A 39 0.90 32.97 -9.72
CA ALA A 39 -0.13 32.65 -8.72
C ALA A 39 -0.09 33.61 -7.53
N LYS A 40 1.11 33.92 -7.03
CA LYS A 40 1.31 34.86 -5.91
C LYS A 40 0.80 36.27 -6.25
N GLU A 41 1.07 36.74 -7.47
CA GLU A 41 0.60 38.03 -7.95
C GLU A 41 -0.92 38.06 -8.08
N LYS A 42 -1.51 37.05 -8.76
CA LYS A 42 -2.96 36.99 -9.02
C LYS A 42 -3.79 36.86 -7.75
N HIS A 43 -3.33 36.08 -6.77
CA HIS A 43 -4.01 35.98 -5.48
C HIS A 43 -3.85 37.26 -4.62
N GLY A 44 -3.08 38.27 -5.01
CA GLY A 44 -3.27 39.67 -4.59
C GLY A 44 -3.42 39.96 -3.09
N GLY A 45 -2.69 39.25 -2.21
CA GLY A 45 -2.82 39.41 -0.75
C GLY A 45 -4.08 38.79 -0.12
N ALA A 46 -4.87 38.05 -0.91
CA ALA A 46 -6.02 37.28 -0.44
C ALA A 46 -5.62 36.29 0.67
N ARG A 47 -6.56 36.04 1.57
CA ARG A 47 -6.40 35.12 2.70
C ARG A 47 -7.46 34.03 2.66
N ARG A 48 -7.10 32.81 3.07
CA ARG A 48 -8.07 31.72 3.25
C ARG A 48 -8.94 31.98 4.47
N LYS A 49 -10.00 31.18 4.63
CA LYS A 49 -10.87 31.23 5.82
C LYS A 49 -10.14 30.93 7.13
N SER A 50 -9.03 30.19 7.07
CA SER A 50 -8.12 29.96 8.21
C SER A 50 -7.29 31.19 8.59
N GLY A 51 -7.26 32.23 7.75
CA GLY A 51 -6.50 33.46 7.96
C GLY A 51 -5.11 33.47 7.29
N GLU A 52 -4.63 32.36 6.75
CA GLU A 52 -3.34 32.28 6.06
C GLU A 52 -3.35 32.92 4.67
N PRO A 53 -2.20 33.38 4.14
CA PRO A 53 -2.09 33.80 2.74
C PRO A 53 -2.54 32.71 1.77
N TYR A 54 -3.36 33.06 0.78
CA TYR A 54 -3.97 32.10 -0.14
C TYR A 54 -2.93 31.23 -0.88
N ILE A 55 -1.81 31.84 -1.27
CA ILE A 55 -0.69 31.19 -1.98
C ILE A 55 -0.11 29.96 -1.24
N ASN A 56 -0.30 29.86 0.07
CA ASN A 56 0.19 28.71 0.84
C ASN A 56 -0.50 27.40 0.44
N HIS A 57 -1.78 27.45 0.04
CA HIS A 57 -2.52 26.24 -0.36
C HIS A 57 -1.97 25.64 -1.67
N PRO A 58 -1.91 26.37 -2.80
CA PRO A 58 -1.31 25.85 -4.03
C PRO A 58 0.15 25.43 -3.84
N LEU A 59 0.90 26.15 -2.99
CA LEU A 59 2.30 25.82 -2.69
C LEU A 59 2.44 24.50 -1.92
N ARG A 60 1.54 24.22 -0.96
CA ARG A 60 1.49 22.93 -0.24
C ARG A 60 1.12 21.78 -1.17
N ALA A 61 0.12 21.97 -2.03
CA ALA A 61 -0.25 20.96 -3.02
C ALA A 61 0.92 20.64 -3.96
N ALA A 62 1.58 21.67 -4.51
CA ALA A 62 2.76 21.48 -5.36
C ALA A 62 3.93 20.82 -4.62
N ARG A 63 4.15 21.16 -3.35
CA ARG A 63 5.16 20.51 -2.51
C ARG A 63 4.87 19.04 -2.29
N LEU A 64 3.62 18.68 -1.98
CA LEU A 64 3.22 17.28 -1.82
C LEU A 64 3.54 16.49 -3.09
N LEU A 65 3.20 17.02 -4.26
CA LEU A 65 3.53 16.39 -5.54
C LEU A 65 5.04 16.30 -5.76
N ALA A 66 5.80 17.33 -5.40
CA ALA A 66 7.27 17.32 -5.50
C ALA A 66 7.90 16.24 -4.61
N GLU A 67 7.42 16.09 -3.37
CA GLU A 67 7.90 15.05 -2.43
C GLU A 67 7.67 13.63 -2.97
N HIS A 68 6.64 13.45 -3.80
CA HIS A 68 6.31 12.17 -4.43
C HIS A 68 6.98 11.98 -5.80
N GLY A 69 7.71 12.97 -6.31
CA GLY A 69 8.46 12.85 -7.57
C GLY A 69 7.61 13.04 -8.82
N PHE A 70 6.52 13.81 -8.74
CA PHE A 70 5.76 14.22 -9.93
C PHE A 70 6.51 15.26 -10.76
N ASP A 71 6.19 15.32 -12.05
CA ASP A 71 6.85 16.18 -13.04
C ASP A 71 6.55 17.68 -12.87
N SER A 72 7.28 18.52 -13.60
CA SER A 72 7.12 19.98 -13.57
C SER A 72 5.71 20.43 -13.91
N ASP A 73 5.05 19.74 -14.85
CA ASP A 73 3.72 20.11 -15.32
C ASP A 73 2.67 19.89 -14.23
N CYS A 74 2.73 18.77 -13.50
CA CYS A 74 1.92 18.53 -12.31
C CYS A 74 2.10 19.63 -11.25
N LEU A 75 3.34 20.01 -10.97
CA LEU A 75 3.66 21.06 -9.99
C LEU A 75 3.15 22.42 -10.43
N ILE A 76 3.34 22.78 -11.70
CA ILE A 76 2.84 24.03 -12.29
C ILE A 76 1.32 24.05 -12.24
N SER A 77 0.64 22.97 -12.65
CA SER A 77 -0.82 22.87 -12.56
C SER A 77 -1.33 22.99 -11.13
N ALA A 78 -0.67 22.39 -10.15
CA ALA A 78 -1.03 22.55 -8.74
C ALA A 78 -0.84 23.98 -8.22
N LEU A 79 0.17 24.72 -8.71
CA LEU A 79 0.34 26.13 -8.37
C LEU A 79 -0.74 27.05 -9.00
N LEU A 80 -1.32 26.63 -10.12
CA LEU A 80 -2.21 27.45 -10.95
C LEU A 80 -3.71 27.08 -10.83
N HIS A 81 -4.06 25.93 -10.23
CA HIS A 81 -5.42 25.39 -10.27
C HIS A 81 -6.49 26.37 -9.74
N ASP A 82 -6.21 27.06 -8.64
CA ASP A 82 -7.10 28.05 -8.05
C ASP A 82 -7.02 29.43 -8.72
N VAL A 83 -5.98 29.70 -9.53
CA VAL A 83 -5.84 31.00 -10.20
C VAL A 83 -6.91 31.15 -11.29
N VAL A 84 -7.22 30.07 -12.00
CA VAL A 84 -8.30 30.06 -13.00
C VAL A 84 -9.67 30.08 -12.31
N GLU A 85 -9.81 29.43 -11.15
CA GLU A 85 -11.07 29.38 -10.41
C GLU A 85 -11.42 30.72 -9.75
N ASP A 86 -10.45 31.37 -9.09
CA ASP A 86 -10.71 32.49 -8.18
C ASP A 86 -10.26 33.86 -8.70
N CYS A 87 -9.37 33.93 -9.70
CA CYS A 87 -8.69 35.19 -10.09
C CYS A 87 -9.02 35.69 -11.51
N ASP A 88 -10.12 35.22 -12.11
CA ASP A 88 -10.62 35.63 -13.44
C ASP A 88 -9.59 35.51 -14.57
N VAL A 89 -8.66 34.55 -14.46
CA VAL A 89 -7.64 34.25 -15.47
C VAL A 89 -8.20 33.25 -16.49
N LYS A 90 -8.06 33.56 -17.78
CA LYS A 90 -8.55 32.67 -18.85
C LYS A 90 -7.59 31.51 -19.10
N LEU A 91 -8.15 30.34 -19.44
CA LEU A 91 -7.35 29.16 -19.83
C LEU A 91 -6.44 29.40 -21.05
N GLY A 92 -6.82 30.33 -21.95
CA GLY A 92 -5.97 30.75 -23.06
C GLY A 92 -4.64 31.35 -22.59
N GLU A 93 -4.66 32.17 -21.53
CA GLU A 93 -3.45 32.77 -20.95
C GLU A 93 -2.54 31.69 -20.35
N ILE A 94 -3.13 30.72 -19.64
CA ILE A 94 -2.37 29.58 -19.08
C ILE A 94 -1.70 28.78 -20.20
N ARG A 95 -2.40 28.56 -21.30
CA ARG A 95 -1.86 27.82 -22.46
C ARG A 95 -0.69 28.55 -23.12
N GLU A 96 -0.77 29.87 -23.27
CA GLU A 96 0.30 30.68 -23.85
C GLU A 96 1.54 30.73 -22.96
N MET A 97 1.35 30.84 -21.64
CA MET A 97 2.46 31.01 -20.69
C MET A 97 3.13 29.70 -20.27
N PHE A 98 2.35 28.62 -20.16
CA PHE A 98 2.79 27.36 -19.54
C PHE A 98 2.58 26.13 -20.43
N GLY A 99 2.01 26.30 -21.63
CA GLY A 99 1.85 25.24 -22.61
C GLY A 99 0.53 24.48 -22.52
N ARG A 100 0.32 23.61 -23.49
CA ARG A 100 -0.95 22.89 -23.71
C ARG A 100 -1.29 21.91 -22.59
N GLU A 101 -0.31 21.13 -22.13
CA GLU A 101 -0.54 20.05 -21.16
C GLU A 101 -0.90 20.60 -19.77
N VAL A 102 -0.23 21.68 -19.35
CA VAL A 102 -0.58 22.41 -18.13
C VAL A 102 -1.99 22.96 -18.22
N ALA A 103 -2.34 23.63 -19.33
CA ALA A 103 -3.68 24.20 -19.51
C ALA A 103 -4.78 23.13 -19.50
N LYS A 104 -4.54 21.98 -20.15
CA LYS A 104 -5.47 20.82 -20.12
C LYS A 104 -5.67 20.29 -18.71
N THR A 105 -4.58 20.16 -17.95
CA THR A 105 -4.63 19.68 -16.56
C THR A 105 -5.37 20.66 -15.65
N VAL A 106 -5.09 21.96 -15.78
CA VAL A 106 -5.75 23.02 -14.99
C VAL A 106 -7.24 23.08 -15.31
N ASP A 107 -7.63 23.06 -16.59
CA ASP A 107 -9.05 23.05 -16.99
C ASP A 107 -9.81 21.89 -16.36
N ALA A 108 -9.24 20.68 -16.39
CA ALA A 108 -9.87 19.50 -15.82
C ALA A 108 -10.13 19.64 -14.31
N VAL A 109 -9.21 20.26 -13.55
CA VAL A 109 -9.33 20.36 -12.08
C VAL A 109 -10.15 21.56 -11.59
N THR A 110 -10.33 22.59 -12.42
CA THR A 110 -11.09 23.80 -12.10
C THR A 110 -12.59 23.50 -11.99
N SER A 111 -13.20 24.00 -10.91
CA SER A 111 -14.63 23.81 -10.64
C SER A 111 -15.51 24.68 -11.56
N LEU A 112 -16.73 24.20 -11.85
CA LEU A 112 -17.70 24.98 -12.63
C LEU A 112 -18.39 26.05 -11.78
N SER A 113 -18.64 27.19 -12.39
CA SER A 113 -19.27 28.38 -11.83
C SER A 113 -20.62 28.68 -12.48
N ASP A 114 -21.43 29.55 -11.87
CA ASP A 114 -22.71 30.00 -12.45
C ASP A 114 -22.52 30.74 -13.79
N LYS A 115 -21.32 31.28 -14.06
CA LYS A 115 -20.99 31.95 -15.32
C LYS A 115 -20.86 30.97 -16.49
N ASP A 116 -20.67 29.69 -16.21
CA ASP A 116 -20.49 28.64 -17.22
C ASP A 116 -21.83 28.16 -17.82
N TYR A 117 -22.97 28.63 -17.30
CA TYR A 117 -24.31 28.22 -17.73
C TYR A 117 -25.26 29.42 -17.86
N ASP A 118 -25.42 29.98 -19.07
CA ASP A 118 -26.47 30.92 -19.56
C ASP A 118 -27.37 31.62 -18.50
N GLY A 119 -26.77 32.18 -17.45
CA GLY A 119 -27.45 32.85 -16.35
C GLY A 119 -28.34 31.99 -15.44
N HIS A 120 -28.29 30.66 -15.50
CA HIS A 120 -29.08 29.79 -14.63
C HIS A 120 -28.42 29.67 -13.25
N ARG A 121 -29.08 30.14 -12.18
CA ARG A 121 -28.60 29.96 -10.79
C ARG A 121 -28.69 28.49 -10.38
N LEU A 122 -27.56 27.80 -10.44
CA LEU A 122 -27.44 26.42 -9.97
C LEU A 122 -27.34 26.38 -8.45
N THR A 123 -27.98 25.39 -7.83
CA THR A 123 -27.71 25.10 -6.41
C THR A 123 -26.27 24.62 -6.25
N LYS A 124 -25.68 24.81 -5.06
CA LYS A 124 -24.32 24.34 -4.77
C LYS A 124 -24.15 22.85 -5.07
N LYS A 125 -25.12 22.02 -4.69
CA LYS A 125 -25.10 20.57 -4.94
C LYS A 125 -25.08 20.25 -6.45
N GLN A 126 -25.83 20.98 -7.26
CA GLN A 126 -25.81 20.81 -8.73
C GLN A 126 -24.46 21.20 -9.32
N ARG A 127 -23.85 22.30 -8.84
CA ARG A 127 -22.50 22.71 -9.28
C ARG A 127 -21.44 21.68 -8.92
N ASP A 128 -21.49 21.14 -7.72
CA ASP A 128 -20.55 20.11 -7.26
C ASP A 128 -20.66 18.86 -8.17
N ILE A 129 -21.88 18.36 -8.45
CA ILE A 129 -22.11 17.22 -9.35
C ILE A 129 -21.62 17.47 -10.78
N LEU A 130 -21.90 18.65 -11.34
CA LEU A 130 -21.47 18.99 -12.69
C LEU A 130 -19.95 19.15 -12.78
N SER A 131 -19.32 19.70 -11.74
CA SER A 131 -17.86 19.81 -11.65
C SER A 131 -17.21 18.43 -11.56
N ASP A 132 -17.78 17.52 -10.76
CA ASP A 132 -17.33 16.14 -10.68
C ASP A 132 -17.47 15.42 -12.04
N THR A 133 -18.59 15.64 -12.73
CA THR A 133 -18.84 15.05 -14.06
C THR A 133 -17.85 15.59 -15.09
N LYS A 134 -17.58 16.91 -15.08
CA LYS A 134 -16.55 17.53 -15.93
C LYS A 134 -15.19 16.88 -15.66
N PHE A 135 -14.82 16.81 -14.39
CA PHE A 135 -13.56 16.22 -13.98
C PHE A 135 -13.45 14.78 -14.46
N LEU A 136 -14.45 13.91 -14.24
CA LEU A 136 -14.44 12.52 -14.71
C LEU A 136 -14.28 12.40 -16.23
N ASN A 137 -14.91 13.28 -17.01
CA ASN A 137 -14.83 13.25 -18.48
C ASN A 137 -13.50 13.78 -19.04
N GLN A 138 -12.84 14.67 -18.31
CA GLN A 138 -11.61 15.34 -18.75
C GLN A 138 -10.37 14.88 -17.97
N ALA A 139 -10.56 14.02 -16.98
CA ALA A 139 -9.51 13.59 -16.08
C ALA A 139 -8.39 12.94 -16.88
N ASN A 140 -7.19 13.29 -16.50
CA ASN A 140 -5.97 12.60 -16.89
C ASN A 140 -5.20 12.32 -15.60
N THR A 141 -4.16 11.49 -15.69
CA THR A 141 -3.36 11.10 -14.52
C THR A 141 -2.84 12.32 -13.75
N ARG A 142 -2.38 13.38 -14.42
CA ARG A 142 -1.91 14.61 -13.77
C ARG A 142 -3.04 15.33 -13.03
N ALA A 143 -4.20 15.47 -13.67
CA ALA A 143 -5.37 16.13 -13.08
C ALA A 143 -5.86 15.36 -11.84
N LEU A 144 -5.82 14.03 -11.86
CA LEU A 144 -6.12 13.19 -10.69
C LEU A 144 -5.19 13.50 -9.53
N TYR A 145 -3.88 13.50 -9.75
CA TYR A 145 -2.92 13.77 -8.66
C TYR A 145 -2.97 15.22 -8.17
N VAL A 146 -3.21 16.19 -9.05
CA VAL A 146 -3.44 17.58 -8.64
C VAL A 146 -4.71 17.68 -7.77
N LYS A 147 -5.81 17.02 -8.14
CA LYS A 147 -7.05 17.03 -7.36
C LYS A 147 -6.91 16.29 -6.02
N ILE A 148 -6.14 15.20 -5.99
CA ILE A 148 -5.77 14.49 -4.75
C ILE A 148 -4.94 15.41 -3.84
N ALA A 149 -3.92 16.09 -4.38
CA ALA A 149 -3.07 16.98 -3.60
C ALA A 149 -3.85 18.18 -3.02
N ASP A 150 -4.70 18.81 -3.84
CA ASP A 150 -5.67 19.82 -3.38
C ASP A 150 -6.54 19.25 -2.25
N ARG A 151 -7.12 18.06 -2.44
CA ARG A 151 -8.01 17.47 -1.44
C ARG A 151 -7.30 17.16 -0.13
N ILE A 152 -6.09 16.62 -0.17
CA ILE A 152 -5.28 16.35 1.02
C ILE A 152 -5.02 17.65 1.79
N ASP A 153 -4.67 18.76 1.11
CA ASP A 153 -4.52 20.05 1.80
C ASP A 153 -5.83 20.53 2.41
N ASN A 154 -6.91 20.42 1.65
CA ASN A 154 -8.23 20.87 2.05
C ASN A 154 -8.76 20.12 3.28
N LEU A 155 -8.55 18.80 3.35
CA LEU A 155 -8.91 17.99 4.51
C LEU A 155 -7.98 18.27 5.70
N SER A 156 -6.69 18.49 5.45
CA SER A 156 -5.70 18.81 6.49
C SER A 156 -5.93 20.18 7.15
N THR A 157 -6.54 21.13 6.42
CA THR A 157 -6.83 22.49 6.89
C THR A 157 -8.31 22.76 7.17
N ILE A 158 -9.11 21.69 7.27
CA ILE A 158 -10.58 21.77 7.28
C ILE A 158 -11.20 22.27 8.60
N SER A 159 -10.41 22.37 9.67
CA SER A 159 -10.87 22.65 11.04
C SER A 159 -11.64 23.98 11.19
N CYS A 160 -11.40 24.94 10.30
CA CYS A 160 -12.08 26.24 10.29
C CYS A 160 -13.53 26.21 9.79
N PHE A 161 -14.02 25.07 9.26
CA PHE A 161 -15.37 24.93 8.76
C PHE A 161 -16.32 24.28 9.78
N SER A 162 -17.63 24.51 9.62
CA SER A 162 -18.66 23.84 10.41
C SER A 162 -18.57 22.31 10.27
N GLU A 163 -18.99 21.59 11.32
CA GLU A 163 -19.03 20.11 11.33
C GLU A 163 -19.75 19.53 10.11
N GLU A 164 -20.95 20.02 9.80
CA GLU A 164 -21.71 19.61 8.62
C GLU A 164 -20.89 19.72 7.33
N LYS A 165 -20.20 20.85 7.13
CA LYS A 165 -19.38 21.06 5.93
C LYS A 165 -18.15 20.15 5.92
N ARG A 166 -17.57 19.85 7.08
CA ARG A 166 -16.45 18.92 7.21
C ARG A 166 -16.86 17.50 6.81
N LEU A 167 -17.99 17.02 7.35
CA LEU A 167 -18.55 15.70 7.05
C LEU A 167 -18.90 15.55 5.57
N LEU A 168 -19.58 16.54 4.96
CA LEU A 168 -19.89 16.53 3.53
C LEU A 168 -18.63 16.46 2.66
N LYS A 169 -17.56 17.18 3.02
CA LYS A 169 -16.28 17.11 2.30
C LYS A 169 -15.60 15.75 2.46
N ALA A 170 -15.65 15.14 3.64
CA ALA A 170 -15.09 13.82 3.88
C ALA A 170 -15.84 12.74 3.08
N GLN A 171 -17.18 12.78 3.11
CA GLN A 171 -18.04 11.87 2.34
C GLN A 171 -17.77 11.97 0.83
N HIS A 172 -17.78 13.20 0.29
CA HIS A 172 -17.48 13.43 -1.13
C HIS A 172 -16.09 12.90 -1.53
N THR A 173 -15.10 13.05 -0.65
CA THR A 173 -13.75 12.52 -0.89
C THR A 173 -13.75 10.99 -0.99
N ARG A 174 -14.54 10.31 -0.16
CA ARG A 174 -14.66 8.84 -0.19
C ARG A 174 -15.34 8.34 -1.47
N GLU A 175 -16.46 8.96 -1.81
CA GLU A 175 -17.31 8.52 -2.92
C GLU A 175 -16.65 8.76 -4.29
N MET A 176 -15.89 9.84 -4.43
CA MET A 176 -15.32 10.24 -5.71
C MET A 176 -13.81 10.03 -5.77
N LEU A 177 -13.02 10.78 -4.98
CA LEU A 177 -11.57 10.81 -5.14
C LEU A 177 -10.88 9.53 -4.68
N ILE A 178 -11.31 8.94 -3.55
CA ILE A 178 -10.76 7.66 -3.09
C ILE A 178 -11.11 6.53 -4.06
N ALA A 179 -12.31 6.54 -4.65
CA ALA A 179 -12.70 5.54 -5.65
C ALA A 179 -11.78 5.62 -6.89
N LEU A 180 -11.60 6.81 -7.45
CA LEU A 180 -10.70 7.03 -8.58
C LEU A 180 -9.23 6.72 -8.25
N ALA A 181 -8.77 7.08 -7.05
CA ALA A 181 -7.42 6.76 -6.61
C ALA A 181 -7.19 5.25 -6.48
N LYS A 182 -8.21 4.47 -6.07
CA LYS A 182 -8.16 2.99 -6.05
C LYS A 182 -8.06 2.42 -7.45
N GLU A 183 -8.83 2.94 -8.41
CA GLU A 183 -8.74 2.54 -9.83
C GLU A 183 -7.36 2.85 -10.42
N ALA A 184 -6.77 3.99 -10.05
CA ALA A 184 -5.41 4.38 -10.43
C ALA A 184 -4.31 3.63 -9.66
N GLU A 185 -4.69 2.74 -8.73
CA GLU A 185 -3.80 1.98 -7.84
C GLU A 185 -2.90 2.87 -6.96
N ALA A 186 -3.34 4.10 -6.71
CA ALA A 186 -2.64 5.11 -5.92
C ALA A 186 -2.86 4.89 -4.41
N PHE A 187 -2.59 3.67 -3.93
CA PHE A 187 -3.00 3.20 -2.60
C PHE A 187 -2.38 4.01 -1.45
N TYR A 188 -1.17 4.55 -1.61
CA TYR A 188 -0.60 5.47 -0.63
C TYR A 188 -1.51 6.69 -0.37
N PHE A 189 -2.02 7.32 -1.44
CA PHE A 189 -2.92 8.46 -1.33
C PHE A 189 -4.32 8.07 -0.86
N VAL A 190 -4.77 6.85 -1.20
CA VAL A 190 -6.01 6.27 -0.65
C VAL A 190 -5.93 6.17 0.86
N ASP A 191 -4.88 5.52 1.39
CA ASP A 191 -4.70 5.36 2.83
C ASP A 191 -4.62 6.72 3.55
N TRP A 192 -3.95 7.69 2.95
CA TRP A 192 -3.84 9.04 3.50
C TRP A 192 -5.20 9.78 3.52
N MET A 193 -5.92 9.81 2.41
CA MET A 193 -7.25 10.44 2.36
C MET A 193 -8.23 9.72 3.29
N GLU A 194 -8.17 8.40 3.41
CA GLU A 194 -9.02 7.63 4.30
C GLU A 194 -8.71 7.92 5.78
N ASP A 195 -7.44 8.15 6.16
CA ASP A 195 -7.06 8.60 7.52
C ASP A 195 -7.61 10.00 7.81
N LEU A 196 -7.50 10.93 6.85
CA LEU A 196 -8.04 12.28 7.00
C LEU A 196 -9.58 12.28 7.13
N CYS A 197 -10.27 11.49 6.30
CA CYS A 197 -11.72 11.33 6.42
C CYS A 197 -12.10 10.71 7.76
N PHE A 198 -11.39 9.68 8.21
CA PHE A 198 -11.63 9.04 9.51
C PHE A 198 -11.51 10.02 10.67
N ARG A 199 -10.49 10.88 10.67
CA ARG A 199 -10.30 11.92 11.70
C ARG A 199 -11.46 12.91 11.76
N ILE A 200 -12.11 13.18 10.62
CA ILE A 200 -13.24 14.10 10.53
C ILE A 200 -14.54 13.41 10.98
N GLU A 201 -14.76 12.17 10.53
CA GLU A 201 -16.01 11.42 10.72
C GLU A 201 -16.15 10.82 12.14
N HIS A 202 -15.03 10.46 12.77
CA HIS A 202 -15.02 9.70 14.02
C HIS A 202 -14.09 10.31 15.10
N PRO A 203 -14.27 11.58 15.48
CA PRO A 203 -13.36 12.28 16.39
C PRO A 203 -13.31 11.66 17.79
N ALA A 204 -14.41 11.10 18.28
CA ALA A 204 -14.47 10.47 19.60
C ALA A 204 -13.68 9.15 19.63
N GLN A 205 -13.83 8.31 18.60
CA GLN A 205 -13.08 7.06 18.46
C GLN A 205 -11.59 7.34 18.25
N LEU A 206 -11.25 8.35 17.44
CA LEU A 206 -9.89 8.81 17.25
C LEU A 206 -9.23 9.16 18.58
N ALA A 207 -9.87 9.99 19.41
CA ALA A 207 -9.32 10.40 20.70
C ALA A 207 -9.04 9.22 21.64
N GLN A 208 -9.96 8.23 21.69
CA GLN A 208 -9.76 7.02 22.48
C GLN A 208 -8.58 6.17 21.98
N MET A 209 -8.46 6.01 20.66
CA MET A 209 -7.37 5.25 20.06
C MET A 209 -6.03 5.95 20.21
N GLU A 210 -5.97 7.26 20.03
CA GLU A 210 -4.75 8.06 20.21
C GLU A 210 -4.26 8.00 21.66
N GLU A 211 -5.16 8.05 22.64
CA GLU A 211 -4.83 7.86 24.05
C GLU A 211 -4.24 6.46 24.30
N ALA A 212 -4.91 5.41 23.80
CA ALA A 212 -4.45 4.04 23.96
C ALA A 212 -3.08 3.81 23.29
N CYS A 213 -2.89 4.30 22.07
CA CYS A 213 -1.61 4.21 21.36
C CYS A 213 -0.51 4.96 22.11
N ARG A 214 -0.78 6.18 22.60
CA ARG A 214 0.21 6.97 23.35
C ARG A 214 0.65 6.24 24.61
N ARG A 215 -0.29 5.65 25.35
CA ARG A 215 0.00 4.84 26.54
C ARG A 215 0.88 3.63 26.18
N ILE A 216 0.50 2.85 25.16
CA ILE A 216 1.24 1.65 24.73
C ILE A 216 2.65 2.01 24.25
N HIS A 217 2.77 3.07 23.44
CA HIS A 217 4.07 3.55 22.99
C HIS A 217 4.93 4.02 24.16
N ALA A 218 4.37 4.71 25.16
CA ALA A 218 5.13 5.11 26.33
C ALA A 218 5.61 3.91 27.16
N GLU A 219 4.76 2.90 27.37
CA GLU A 219 5.08 1.67 28.11
C GLU A 219 6.16 0.83 27.41
N ASN A 220 6.14 0.75 26.07
CA ASN A 220 7.03 -0.11 25.28
C ASN A 220 8.13 0.64 24.53
N ARG A 221 8.28 1.95 24.78
CA ARG A 221 9.17 2.84 24.01
C ARG A 221 10.57 2.27 23.88
N MET A 222 11.18 1.97 25.02
CA MET A 222 12.57 1.50 25.09
C MET A 222 12.78 0.17 24.37
N THR A 223 11.80 -0.72 24.36
CA THR A 223 11.92 -2.02 23.71
C THR A 223 11.68 -1.91 22.21
N ALA A 224 10.63 -1.19 21.80
CA ALA A 224 10.31 -1.00 20.40
C ALA A 224 11.39 -0.18 19.67
N GLU A 225 11.87 0.93 20.26
CA GLU A 225 12.96 1.73 19.69
C GLU A 225 14.23 0.89 19.51
N LYS A 226 14.62 0.07 20.51
CA LYS A 226 15.77 -0.84 20.37
C LYS A 226 15.60 -1.85 19.24
N SER A 227 14.42 -2.45 19.10
CA SER A 227 14.13 -3.40 18.02
C SER A 227 14.18 -2.72 16.65
N LEU A 228 13.60 -1.52 16.53
CA LEU A 228 13.64 -0.73 15.30
C LEU A 228 15.08 -0.32 14.94
N ASP A 229 15.87 0.18 15.91
CA ASP A 229 17.28 0.52 15.71
C ASP A 229 18.08 -0.70 15.25
N ARG A 230 17.84 -1.89 15.83
CA ARG A 230 18.49 -3.15 15.37
C ARG A 230 18.16 -3.43 13.91
N LEU A 231 16.88 -3.37 13.52
CA LEU A 231 16.45 -3.61 12.14
C LEU A 231 17.05 -2.58 11.16
N GLU A 232 17.07 -1.30 11.54
CA GLU A 232 17.72 -0.25 10.75
C GLU A 232 19.20 -0.56 10.52
N ASN A 233 19.92 -0.99 11.56
CA ASN A 233 21.32 -1.36 11.42
C ASN A 233 21.52 -2.60 10.54
N ILE A 234 20.66 -3.63 10.67
CA ILE A 234 20.73 -4.89 9.91
C ILE A 234 20.50 -4.66 8.41
N PHE A 235 19.58 -3.77 8.06
CA PHE A 235 19.21 -3.48 6.69
C PHE A 235 19.79 -2.15 6.16
N ASP A 236 20.77 -1.56 6.85
CA ASP A 236 21.43 -0.33 6.39
C ASP A 236 22.27 -0.63 5.12
N PRO A 237 21.89 -0.10 3.94
CA PRO A 237 22.58 -0.40 2.69
C PRO A 237 23.99 0.22 2.61
N LEU A 238 24.32 1.16 3.50
CA LEU A 238 25.63 1.81 3.54
C LEU A 238 26.63 1.06 4.43
N ARG A 239 26.18 0.05 5.17
CA ARG A 239 27.03 -0.77 6.02
C ARG A 239 27.52 -1.99 5.28
N ASN A 240 28.52 -2.65 5.86
CA ASN A 240 28.86 -3.99 5.44
C ASN A 240 27.79 -4.96 5.95
N SER A 241 27.57 -6.03 5.21
CA SER A 241 26.74 -7.12 5.70
C SER A 241 27.33 -7.68 7.01
N TYR A 242 26.45 -8.17 7.88
CA TYR A 242 26.84 -8.72 9.19
C TYR A 242 27.62 -10.03 9.09
N THR A 243 27.49 -10.77 7.99
CA THR A 243 28.19 -12.03 7.74
C THR A 243 28.46 -12.17 6.24
N ARG A 244 29.62 -12.75 5.87
CA ARG A 244 29.99 -12.95 4.46
C ARG A 244 28.94 -13.72 3.65
N ASP A 245 28.17 -14.58 4.31
CA ASP A 245 27.07 -15.32 3.67
C ASP A 245 25.93 -14.42 3.18
N LEU A 246 25.84 -13.19 3.70
CA LEU A 246 24.87 -12.18 3.29
C LEU A 246 25.39 -11.19 2.26
N ASP A 247 26.70 -11.15 1.99
CA ASP A 247 27.30 -10.21 1.01
C ASP A 247 26.59 -10.24 -0.35
N PRO A 248 26.26 -11.42 -0.94
CA PRO A 248 25.56 -11.47 -2.23
C PRO A 248 24.18 -10.82 -2.21
N TYR A 249 23.51 -10.80 -1.05
CA TYR A 249 22.15 -10.28 -0.89
C TYR A 249 22.14 -8.83 -0.40
N HIS A 250 23.10 -8.45 0.45
CA HIS A 250 23.16 -7.11 1.07
C HIS A 250 23.29 -6.00 0.03
N ARG A 251 24.06 -6.24 -1.04
CA ARG A 251 24.20 -5.31 -2.17
C ARG A 251 22.88 -4.95 -2.87
N HIS A 252 21.83 -5.76 -2.68
CA HIS A 252 20.51 -5.55 -3.28
C HIS A 252 19.54 -4.82 -2.36
N ILE A 253 19.92 -4.50 -1.11
CA ILE A 253 19.10 -3.65 -0.26
C ILE A 253 19.28 -2.21 -0.74
N VAL A 254 18.15 -1.56 -1.06
CA VAL A 254 18.13 -0.17 -1.51
C VAL A 254 17.81 0.76 -0.36
N SER A 255 16.83 0.38 0.46
CA SER A 255 16.50 1.11 1.67
C SER A 255 15.70 0.26 2.65
N PHE A 256 15.80 0.64 3.92
CA PHE A 256 14.89 0.19 4.97
C PHE A 256 14.32 1.43 5.65
N GLU A 257 13.00 1.49 5.75
CA GLU A 257 12.28 2.58 6.41
C GLU A 257 11.23 2.01 7.37
N HIS A 258 10.94 2.72 8.44
CA HIS A 258 9.81 2.38 9.31
C HIS A 258 8.93 3.60 9.59
N ALA A 259 7.66 3.33 9.92
CA ALA A 259 6.68 4.34 10.33
C ALA A 259 5.69 3.79 11.34
N ASP A 260 5.11 4.70 12.12
CA ASP A 260 3.93 4.39 12.90
C ASP A 260 2.74 4.17 11.96
N ARG A 261 1.90 3.20 12.31
CA ARG A 261 0.68 2.93 11.56
C ARG A 261 -0.33 4.07 11.70
N THR A 262 -1.06 4.31 10.62
CA THR A 262 -2.16 5.27 10.61
C THR A 262 -3.32 4.80 11.50
N MET A 263 -4.07 5.76 12.03
CA MET A 263 -5.18 5.47 12.94
C MET A 263 -6.29 4.70 12.22
N ILE A 264 -6.56 5.03 10.95
CA ILE A 264 -7.51 4.26 10.14
C ILE A 264 -7.06 2.80 9.94
N SER A 265 -5.75 2.54 9.81
CA SER A 265 -5.23 1.18 9.66
C SER A 265 -5.44 0.36 10.94
N LEU A 266 -5.14 0.95 12.09
CA LEU A 266 -5.40 0.34 13.40
C LEU A 266 -6.90 0.13 13.64
N PHE A 267 -7.71 1.11 13.27
CA PHE A 267 -9.16 1.07 13.43
C PHE A 267 -9.77 -0.08 12.64
N ARG A 268 -9.40 -0.24 11.36
CA ARG A 268 -9.86 -1.36 10.51
C ARG A 268 -9.55 -2.73 11.13
N GLN A 269 -8.34 -2.90 11.63
CA GLN A 269 -7.93 -4.14 12.27
C GLN A 269 -8.74 -4.38 13.56
N ALA A 270 -8.94 -3.33 14.36
CA ALA A 270 -9.70 -3.44 15.60
C ALA A 270 -11.18 -3.72 15.34
N THR A 271 -11.81 -3.06 14.35
CA THR A 271 -13.20 -3.35 13.97
C THR A 271 -13.40 -4.76 13.43
N GLY A 272 -12.39 -5.33 12.77
CA GLY A 272 -12.45 -6.74 12.33
C GLY A 272 -12.39 -7.74 13.49
N ALA A 273 -11.96 -7.32 14.67
CA ALA A 273 -11.81 -8.13 15.87
C ALA A 273 -12.80 -7.77 17.00
N ALA A 274 -13.56 -6.67 16.87
CA ALA A 274 -14.42 -6.14 17.92
C ALA A 274 -15.90 -6.54 17.73
N ASP A 275 -16.54 -6.99 18.80
CA ASP A 275 -18.00 -7.21 18.82
C ASP A 275 -18.79 -5.88 18.85
N ARG A 276 -18.18 -4.80 19.39
CA ARG A 276 -18.77 -3.46 19.50
C ARG A 276 -17.73 -2.38 19.23
N ILE A 277 -18.13 -1.35 18.48
CA ILE A 277 -17.27 -0.21 18.09
C ILE A 277 -16.74 0.58 19.32
N GLY A 278 -17.48 0.59 20.43
CA GLY A 278 -17.10 1.34 21.64
C GLY A 278 -15.92 0.77 22.44
N ASP A 279 -15.52 -0.48 22.19
CA ASP A 279 -14.44 -1.13 22.94
C ASP A 279 -13.09 -1.07 22.21
N ILE A 280 -13.03 -0.45 21.03
CA ILE A 280 -11.84 -0.46 20.14
C ILE A 280 -10.57 0.01 20.85
N GLY A 281 -10.62 1.10 21.62
CA GLY A 281 -9.45 1.59 22.35
C GLY A 281 -8.92 0.62 23.42
N ARG A 282 -9.79 -0.22 23.99
CA ARG A 282 -9.41 -1.25 24.98
C ARG A 282 -8.82 -2.49 24.35
N LEU A 283 -9.18 -2.78 23.10
CA LEU A 283 -8.66 -3.92 22.35
C LEU A 283 -7.21 -3.69 21.91
N LEU A 284 -6.78 -2.43 21.78
CA LEU A 284 -5.41 -2.09 21.43
C LEU A 284 -4.44 -2.55 22.53
N ASN A 285 -3.61 -3.53 22.19
CA ASN A 285 -2.48 -3.97 22.98
C ASN A 285 -1.32 -4.38 22.06
N LYS A 286 -0.10 -4.36 22.58
CA LYS A 286 1.12 -4.63 21.79
C LYS A 286 1.22 -6.06 21.25
N GLU A 287 0.60 -7.02 21.94
CA GLU A 287 0.66 -8.45 21.63
C GLU A 287 -0.31 -8.83 20.49
N THR A 288 -1.29 -7.98 20.19
CA THR A 288 -2.33 -8.24 19.17
C THR A 288 -2.32 -7.23 18.02
N PHE A 289 -1.75 -6.04 18.24
CA PHE A 289 -1.63 -5.01 17.22
C PHE A 289 -0.17 -4.71 16.90
N ALA A 290 0.18 -4.83 15.61
CA ALA A 290 1.37 -4.20 15.10
C ALA A 290 1.15 -2.68 15.07
N PHE A 291 2.06 -1.92 15.68
CA PHE A 291 1.98 -0.45 15.71
C PHE A 291 2.91 0.22 14.69
N HIS A 292 3.87 -0.54 14.16
CA HIS A 292 4.81 -0.04 13.17
C HIS A 292 4.73 -0.83 11.87
N ASP A 293 4.82 -0.10 10.76
CA ASP A 293 5.07 -0.64 9.44
C ASP A 293 6.55 -0.52 9.12
N LEU A 294 7.13 -1.61 8.63
CA LEU A 294 8.52 -1.72 8.19
C LEU A 294 8.49 -1.89 6.67
N PHE A 295 9.33 -1.16 5.96
CA PHE A 295 9.41 -1.17 4.50
C PHE A 295 10.84 -1.50 4.08
N LEU A 296 11.05 -2.73 3.59
CA LEU A 296 12.30 -3.16 3.00
C LEU A 296 12.20 -3.04 1.48
N THR A 297 12.93 -2.07 0.90
CA THR A 297 13.02 -1.90 -0.55
C THR A 297 14.29 -2.57 -1.05
N VAL A 298 14.14 -3.47 -2.02
CA VAL A 298 15.24 -4.18 -2.68
C VAL A 298 15.32 -3.82 -4.16
N SER A 299 16.48 -4.03 -4.76
CA SER A 299 16.71 -3.78 -6.18
C SER A 299 15.79 -4.63 -7.07
N ASN A 300 15.41 -4.09 -8.23
CA ASN A 300 14.67 -4.84 -9.25
C ASN A 300 15.48 -6.02 -9.81
N ASP A 301 16.80 -5.89 -9.88
CA ASP A 301 17.72 -6.89 -10.44
C ASP A 301 18.27 -7.82 -9.36
N LEU A 302 17.36 -8.37 -8.54
CA LEU A 302 17.72 -9.23 -7.42
C LEU A 302 18.15 -10.62 -7.91
N GLU A 303 19.39 -10.99 -7.60
CA GLU A 303 20.00 -12.26 -8.02
C GLU A 303 20.92 -12.87 -6.95
N GLU A 304 21.09 -14.18 -7.00
CA GLU A 304 22.08 -14.94 -6.23
C GLU A 304 22.99 -15.68 -7.21
N THR A 305 24.27 -15.33 -7.26
CA THR A 305 25.27 -15.98 -8.13
C THR A 305 24.85 -16.07 -9.61
N GLY A 306 24.18 -15.02 -10.12
CA GLY A 306 23.67 -14.96 -11.50
C GLY A 306 22.31 -15.63 -11.72
N THR A 307 21.64 -16.13 -10.67
CA THR A 307 20.28 -16.66 -10.75
C THR A 307 19.30 -15.66 -10.12
N PRO A 308 18.26 -15.19 -10.84
CA PRO A 308 17.25 -14.31 -10.28
C PRO A 308 16.54 -14.93 -9.08
N ILE A 309 16.34 -14.16 -8.01
CA ILE A 309 15.61 -14.58 -6.82
C ILE A 309 14.50 -13.58 -6.47
N ARG A 310 13.53 -14.00 -5.66
CA ARG A 310 12.42 -13.13 -5.23
C ARG A 310 12.82 -12.30 -4.00
N PRO A 311 12.22 -11.13 -3.79
CA PRO A 311 12.46 -10.32 -2.59
C PRO A 311 12.27 -11.08 -1.27
N HIS A 312 11.29 -11.99 -1.22
CA HIS A 312 11.05 -12.83 -0.04
C HIS A 312 12.21 -13.81 0.23
N ASP A 313 12.91 -14.28 -0.81
CA ASP A 313 14.04 -15.20 -0.64
C ASP A 313 15.21 -14.50 0.07
N LEU A 314 15.49 -13.25 -0.33
CA LEU A 314 16.46 -12.40 0.38
C LEU A 314 16.05 -12.24 1.85
N PHE A 315 14.79 -11.92 2.11
CA PHE A 315 14.33 -11.75 3.49
C PHE A 315 14.50 -13.02 4.33
N PHE A 316 14.17 -14.20 3.80
CA PHE A 316 14.37 -15.45 4.55
C PHE A 316 15.85 -15.73 4.84
N LYS A 317 16.77 -15.35 3.95
CA LYS A 317 18.21 -15.44 4.24
C LYS A 317 18.63 -14.55 5.40
N TYR A 318 18.15 -13.32 5.43
CA TYR A 318 18.35 -12.42 6.58
C TYR A 318 17.71 -12.98 7.86
N PHE A 319 16.52 -13.56 7.72
CA PHE A 319 15.80 -14.12 8.85
C PHE A 319 16.55 -15.30 9.48
N ASP A 320 16.96 -16.27 8.67
CA ASP A 320 17.65 -17.48 9.11
C ASP A 320 19.03 -17.16 9.71
N LEU A 321 19.78 -16.26 9.08
CA LEU A 321 21.17 -15.98 9.48
C LEU A 321 21.28 -14.98 10.62
N ILE A 322 20.35 -14.03 10.73
CA ILE A 322 20.46 -12.88 11.65
C ILE A 322 19.18 -12.65 12.46
N LEU A 323 18.05 -12.35 11.83
CA LEU A 323 16.89 -11.82 12.56
C LEU A 323 16.41 -12.80 13.63
N SER A 324 16.41 -14.10 13.31
CA SER A 324 16.01 -15.16 14.24
C SER A 324 16.95 -15.28 15.46
N ARG A 325 18.22 -14.88 15.33
CA ARG A 325 19.23 -14.84 16.40
C ARG A 325 19.14 -13.55 17.22
N GLU A 326 18.76 -12.46 16.56
CA GLU A 326 18.52 -11.13 17.16
C GLU A 326 17.15 -11.01 17.86
N GLY A 327 16.43 -12.14 17.99
CA GLY A 327 15.19 -12.24 18.78
C GLY A 327 13.91 -11.94 18.01
N PHE A 328 13.95 -11.86 16.67
CA PHE A 328 12.75 -11.70 15.85
C PHE A 328 12.17 -13.06 15.42
N TYR A 329 10.85 -13.12 15.28
CA TYR A 329 10.14 -14.28 14.73
C TYR A 329 8.96 -13.86 13.85
N ILE A 330 8.63 -14.71 12.88
CA ILE A 330 7.48 -14.50 11.99
C ILE A 330 6.23 -15.08 12.67
N VAL A 331 5.23 -14.23 12.87
CA VAL A 331 3.94 -14.60 13.46
C VAL A 331 2.93 -14.99 12.39
N ASP A 332 2.89 -14.27 11.28
CA ASP A 332 1.89 -14.47 10.23
C ASP A 332 2.35 -13.88 8.89
N TYR A 333 1.62 -14.18 7.82
CA TYR A 333 1.77 -13.58 6.50
C TYR A 333 0.40 -13.24 5.94
N ARG A 334 0.14 -11.95 5.73
CA ARG A 334 -1.19 -11.41 5.41
C ARG A 334 -1.16 -10.48 4.20
N ARG A 335 -2.35 -10.14 3.72
CA ARG A 335 -2.58 -9.09 2.71
C ARG A 335 -3.17 -7.84 3.36
N THR A 336 -2.90 -6.68 2.77
CA THR A 336 -3.53 -5.41 3.14
C THR A 336 -5.03 -5.42 2.85
N THR A 337 -5.75 -4.44 3.39
CA THR A 337 -7.21 -4.29 3.23
C THR A 337 -7.66 -4.28 1.77
N HIS A 338 -6.87 -3.70 0.88
CA HIS A 338 -7.19 -3.63 -0.55
C HIS A 338 -6.58 -4.77 -1.36
N GLY A 339 -5.88 -5.72 -0.72
CA GLY A 339 -5.21 -6.84 -1.38
C GLY A 339 -4.02 -6.42 -2.25
N ASP A 340 -3.64 -5.14 -2.23
CA ASP A 340 -2.61 -4.53 -3.07
C ASP A 340 -1.19 -4.93 -2.67
N SER A 341 -1.00 -5.26 -1.39
CA SER A 341 0.31 -5.58 -0.83
C SER A 341 0.21 -6.76 0.14
N THR A 342 1.29 -7.54 0.23
CA THR A 342 1.49 -8.56 1.24
C THR A 342 2.48 -8.10 2.30
N TYR A 343 2.34 -8.58 3.52
CA TYR A 343 3.27 -8.31 4.61
C TYR A 343 3.47 -9.51 5.52
N PHE A 344 4.67 -9.63 6.06
CA PHE A 344 4.97 -10.51 7.18
C PHE A 344 4.64 -9.79 8.48
N LEU A 345 3.91 -10.46 9.38
CA LEU A 345 3.75 -10.01 10.74
C LEU A 345 4.94 -10.54 11.54
N LEU A 346 5.83 -9.66 11.97
CA LEU A 346 6.98 -10.00 12.82
C LEU A 346 6.68 -9.68 14.27
N ALA A 347 7.30 -10.42 15.17
CA ALA A 347 7.37 -10.11 16.59
C ALA A 347 8.83 -10.07 17.05
N ASP A 348 9.11 -9.26 18.07
CA ASP A 348 10.38 -9.28 18.79
C ASP A 348 10.28 -10.09 20.11
N GLU A 349 11.40 -10.22 20.82
CA GLU A 349 11.53 -10.94 22.10
C GLU A 349 10.61 -10.43 23.24
N ARG A 350 9.91 -9.30 23.04
CA ARG A 350 8.97 -8.69 23.98
C ARG A 350 7.53 -8.68 23.45
N ASP A 351 7.26 -9.51 22.44
CA ASP A 351 5.98 -9.66 21.75
C ASP A 351 5.47 -8.34 21.13
N ASN A 352 6.37 -7.39 20.80
CA ASN A 352 5.96 -6.23 20.02
C ASN A 352 5.79 -6.66 18.56
N LEU A 353 4.66 -6.32 17.96
CA LEU A 353 4.34 -6.69 16.58
C LEU A 353 4.72 -5.60 15.57
N TYR A 354 5.15 -6.04 14.38
CA TYR A 354 5.56 -5.19 13.26
C TYR A 354 5.02 -5.76 11.94
N ARG A 355 4.54 -4.91 11.02
CA ARG A 355 4.19 -5.34 9.65
C ARG A 355 5.35 -5.06 8.71
N LEU A 356 6.03 -6.10 8.25
CA LEU A 356 7.12 -5.98 7.27
C LEU A 356 6.59 -6.15 5.84
N PHE A 357 6.66 -5.06 5.09
CA PHE A 357 6.44 -5.01 3.66
C PHE A 357 7.80 -5.11 2.95
N ILE A 358 7.90 -6.03 2.00
CA ILE A 358 9.09 -6.21 1.18
C ILE A 358 8.71 -5.92 -0.26
N ARG A 359 9.40 -4.98 -0.89
CA ARG A 359 9.06 -4.48 -2.23
C ARG A 359 10.31 -4.31 -3.08
N THR A 360 10.18 -4.52 -4.38
CA THR A 360 11.19 -4.03 -5.32
C THR A 360 11.13 -2.49 -5.41
N GLU A 361 12.15 -1.85 -5.98
CA GLU A 361 12.12 -0.41 -6.27
C GLU A 361 10.90 -0.05 -7.13
N GLN A 362 10.60 -0.86 -8.15
CA GLN A 362 9.45 -0.65 -9.04
C GLN A 362 8.12 -0.78 -8.28
N ASP A 363 7.97 -1.81 -7.44
CA ASP A 363 6.75 -1.99 -6.64
C ASP A 363 6.57 -0.87 -5.62
N ASN A 364 7.67 -0.40 -5.01
CA ASN A 364 7.65 0.72 -4.07
C ASN A 364 7.24 2.01 -4.79
N ASP A 365 7.79 2.28 -5.96
CA ASP A 365 7.42 3.42 -6.80
C ASP A 365 5.94 3.37 -7.22
N ARG A 366 5.46 2.20 -7.65
CA ARG A 366 4.05 1.98 -8.00
C ARG A 366 3.13 2.22 -6.80
N TYR A 367 3.47 1.72 -5.62
CA TYR A 367 2.67 1.95 -4.41
C TYR A 367 2.57 3.45 -4.08
N ARG A 368 3.67 4.19 -4.22
CA ARG A 368 3.75 5.61 -3.85
C ARG A 368 3.13 6.54 -4.89
N THR A 369 3.21 6.20 -6.16
CA THR A 369 2.86 7.10 -7.28
C THR A 369 1.81 6.53 -8.23
N GLY A 370 1.23 5.37 -7.93
CA GLY A 370 0.29 4.64 -8.78
C GLY A 370 0.91 4.28 -10.13
N ARG A 371 0.08 4.16 -11.18
CA ARG A 371 0.58 4.11 -12.57
C ARG A 371 1.12 5.49 -12.96
N ARG A 372 2.41 5.58 -13.29
CA ARG A 372 3.09 6.84 -13.62
C ARG A 372 2.54 7.49 -14.90
N THR A 373 2.71 8.81 -14.96
CA THR A 373 2.37 9.71 -16.07
C THR A 373 2.98 9.24 -17.40
N GLY A 374 2.13 9.00 -18.41
CA GLY A 374 2.53 8.56 -19.76
C GLY A 374 1.51 7.63 -20.42
N GLU A 375 0.68 6.95 -19.63
CA GLU A 375 -0.47 6.17 -20.13
C GLU A 375 -1.71 7.07 -20.18
N ASP A 376 -1.81 7.93 -21.19
CA ASP A 376 -2.96 8.84 -21.41
C ASP A 376 -4.30 8.09 -21.65
N SER A 377 -4.26 6.77 -21.73
CA SER A 377 -5.39 5.88 -21.99
C SER A 377 -6.13 5.41 -20.72
N PHE A 378 -6.05 6.13 -19.60
CA PHE A 378 -6.73 5.73 -18.37
C PHE A 378 -8.27 5.83 -18.48
N PHE A 379 -8.81 6.81 -19.21
CA PHE A 379 -10.26 7.08 -19.27
C PHE A 379 -10.93 6.76 -20.62
N GLN A 380 -10.23 6.15 -21.57
CA GLN A 380 -10.72 5.98 -22.95
C GLN A 380 -11.27 4.58 -23.27
N GLY A 381 -11.51 3.74 -22.25
CA GLY A 381 -12.12 2.43 -22.38
C GLY A 381 -13.47 2.39 -21.70
N THR A 382 -14.51 2.12 -22.49
CA THR A 382 -15.79 1.54 -22.09
C THR A 382 -15.71 0.62 -20.87
N VAL A 383 -16.80 0.60 -20.10
CA VAL A 383 -17.18 -0.51 -19.21
C VAL A 383 -17.18 -1.79 -20.04
N ASP A 384 -16.02 -2.45 -20.12
CA ASP A 384 -15.76 -3.82 -20.56
C ASP A 384 -14.24 -4.05 -20.61
N SER A 385 -13.60 -3.99 -19.45
CA SER A 385 -12.40 -4.76 -19.07
C SER A 385 -11.81 -4.20 -17.77
N ILE A 386 -12.62 -4.10 -16.73
CA ILE A 386 -12.10 -4.25 -15.38
C ILE A 386 -11.82 -5.75 -15.27
N GLU A 387 -10.60 -6.20 -15.54
CA GLU A 387 -10.18 -7.47 -14.95
C GLU A 387 -10.16 -7.24 -13.43
N PRO A 388 -11.00 -7.94 -12.66
CA PRO A 388 -10.98 -7.82 -11.21
C PRO A 388 -9.56 -8.16 -10.72
N ARG A 389 -9.08 -7.52 -9.66
CA ARG A 389 -7.80 -7.92 -9.03
C ARG A 389 -7.90 -9.11 -8.07
N ASP A 390 -9.00 -9.85 -8.22
CA ASP A 390 -9.10 -11.30 -8.04
C ASP A 390 -9.69 -11.90 -9.32
N ALA A 391 -9.13 -11.54 -10.49
CA ALA A 391 -9.59 -12.05 -11.77
C ALA A 391 -9.63 -13.55 -11.61
N TYR A 392 -10.84 -14.08 -11.80
CA TYR A 392 -11.16 -15.47 -11.96
C TYR A 392 -9.96 -16.12 -12.68
N LYS A 393 -8.99 -16.65 -11.92
CA LYS A 393 -7.91 -17.41 -12.54
C LYS A 393 -8.67 -18.54 -13.21
N PRO A 394 -8.60 -18.67 -14.54
CA PRO A 394 -9.34 -19.72 -15.23
C PRO A 394 -9.10 -21.00 -14.45
N LYS A 395 -10.16 -21.67 -14.02
CA LYS A 395 -9.94 -22.89 -13.25
C LYS A 395 -9.65 -23.99 -14.23
N ILE A 396 -8.49 -24.61 -14.07
CA ILE A 396 -8.18 -25.86 -14.78
C ILE A 396 -8.79 -27.01 -14.00
N LYS A 397 -9.34 -27.98 -14.73
CA LYS A 397 -9.90 -29.21 -14.19
C LYS A 397 -8.83 -30.27 -14.17
N VAL A 398 -8.32 -30.59 -13.00
CA VAL A 398 -7.25 -31.55 -12.81
C VAL A 398 -7.81 -32.81 -12.14
N PHE A 399 -7.37 -33.98 -12.57
CA PHE A 399 -7.87 -35.27 -12.12
C PHE A 399 -6.88 -35.94 -11.17
N ARG A 400 -7.39 -36.66 -10.17
CA ARG A 400 -6.62 -37.64 -9.41
C ARG A 400 -6.65 -38.99 -10.12
N ARG A 401 -5.76 -39.91 -9.71
CA ARG A 401 -5.71 -41.28 -10.24
C ARG A 401 -7.04 -42.04 -10.12
N ASP A 402 -7.81 -41.73 -9.09
CA ASP A 402 -9.13 -42.33 -8.81
C ASP A 402 -10.26 -41.76 -9.69
N GLY A 403 -9.96 -40.82 -10.59
CA GLY A 403 -10.94 -40.15 -11.46
C GLY A 403 -11.61 -38.93 -10.83
N THR A 404 -11.31 -38.59 -9.57
CA THR A 404 -11.85 -37.40 -8.92
C THR A 404 -11.33 -36.15 -9.61
N ALA A 405 -12.24 -35.30 -10.10
CA ALA A 405 -11.90 -34.03 -10.70
C ALA A 405 -11.93 -32.91 -9.65
N MET A 406 -10.89 -32.08 -9.64
CA MET A 406 -10.79 -30.90 -8.78
C MET A 406 -10.54 -29.66 -9.63
N MET A 407 -11.15 -28.54 -9.26
CA MET A 407 -10.97 -27.26 -9.93
C MET A 407 -9.93 -26.45 -9.20
N ILE A 408 -8.78 -26.21 -9.84
CA ILE A 408 -7.68 -25.42 -9.27
C ILE A 408 -7.36 -24.21 -10.15
N ASP A 409 -6.72 -23.21 -9.57
CA ASP A 409 -6.35 -21.98 -10.30
C ASP A 409 -5.34 -22.31 -11.42
N GLU A 410 -5.56 -21.80 -12.63
CA GLU A 410 -4.60 -21.91 -13.74
C GLU A 410 -3.22 -21.39 -13.32
N GLY A 411 -2.18 -22.13 -13.73
CA GLY A 411 -0.79 -21.88 -13.35
C GLY A 411 -0.38 -22.48 -12.00
N ALA A 412 -1.28 -23.17 -11.30
CA ALA A 412 -0.95 -23.98 -10.13
C ALA A 412 0.11 -25.05 -10.45
N THR A 413 0.94 -25.37 -9.46
CA THR A 413 1.92 -26.45 -9.57
C THR A 413 1.42 -27.75 -8.98
N VAL A 414 2.14 -28.84 -9.22
CA VAL A 414 1.89 -30.14 -8.57
C VAL A 414 1.95 -30.03 -7.04
N LEU A 415 2.77 -29.14 -6.49
CA LEU A 415 2.79 -28.86 -5.05
C LEU A 415 1.54 -28.11 -4.57
N ASP A 416 1.07 -27.11 -5.34
CA ASP A 416 -0.21 -26.45 -5.05
C ASP A 416 -1.37 -27.46 -5.02
N PHE A 417 -1.38 -28.41 -5.96
CA PHE A 417 -2.38 -29.47 -6.02
C PHE A 417 -2.29 -30.43 -4.83
N ALA A 418 -1.08 -30.77 -4.37
CA ALA A 418 -0.89 -31.56 -3.15
C ALA A 418 -1.52 -30.87 -1.92
N PHE A 419 -1.24 -29.57 -1.71
CA PHE A 419 -1.88 -28.78 -0.64
C PHE A 419 -3.39 -28.57 -0.83
N HIS A 420 -3.87 -28.62 -2.07
CA HIS A 420 -5.29 -28.57 -2.38
C HIS A 420 -6.01 -29.84 -1.91
N ILE A 421 -5.44 -31.02 -2.17
CA ILE A 421 -5.96 -32.32 -1.71
C ILE A 421 -5.93 -32.40 -0.19
N HIS A 422 -4.75 -32.29 0.41
CA HIS A 422 -4.59 -32.44 1.86
C HIS A 422 -3.34 -31.72 2.35
N THR A 423 -3.39 -31.15 3.56
CA THR A 423 -2.23 -30.42 4.10
C THR A 423 -1.04 -31.37 4.34
N GLY A 424 -1.25 -32.55 4.92
CA GLY A 424 -0.18 -33.53 5.14
C GLY A 424 0.52 -33.94 3.83
N LEU A 425 -0.26 -34.23 2.78
CA LEU A 425 0.25 -34.57 1.44
C LEU A 425 1.08 -33.43 0.84
N GLY A 426 0.62 -32.19 1.05
CA GLY A 426 1.37 -31.00 0.68
C GLY A 426 2.69 -30.88 1.44
N LEU A 427 2.70 -31.11 2.75
CA LEU A 427 3.88 -30.96 3.61
C LEU A 427 4.95 -32.05 3.37
N HIS A 428 4.53 -33.26 3.03
CA HIS A 428 5.41 -34.41 2.80
C HIS A 428 5.64 -34.70 1.31
N PHE A 429 5.41 -33.72 0.43
CA PHE A 429 5.53 -33.89 -1.02
C PHE A 429 6.96 -34.29 -1.45
N LYS A 430 7.10 -35.44 -2.13
CA LYS A 430 8.38 -35.90 -2.70
C LYS A 430 8.49 -35.59 -4.18
N TYR A 431 7.54 -36.08 -4.98
CA TYR A 431 7.42 -35.83 -6.42
C TYR A 431 5.99 -36.07 -6.90
N ALA A 432 5.72 -35.69 -8.15
CA ALA A 432 4.47 -36.02 -8.83
C ALA A 432 4.71 -36.79 -10.14
N CYS A 433 3.70 -37.49 -10.60
CA CYS A 433 3.64 -38.11 -11.93
C CYS A 433 2.38 -37.61 -12.64
N LEU A 434 2.47 -37.31 -13.95
CA LEU A 434 1.35 -36.77 -14.74
C LEU A 434 0.93 -37.75 -15.84
N ASN A 435 -0.38 -37.85 -16.09
CA ASN A 435 -0.99 -38.53 -17.24
C ASN A 435 -0.53 -39.99 -17.44
N GLY A 436 -0.31 -40.72 -16.34
CA GLY A 436 0.17 -42.11 -16.37
C GLY A 436 1.65 -42.28 -16.71
N ASN A 437 2.40 -41.19 -16.92
CA ASN A 437 3.84 -41.23 -17.11
C ASN A 437 4.55 -41.42 -15.76
N ALA A 438 5.45 -42.41 -15.68
CA ALA A 438 6.22 -42.72 -14.47
C ALA A 438 7.39 -41.75 -14.20
N THR A 439 7.58 -40.72 -15.04
CA THR A 439 8.60 -39.68 -14.83
C THR A 439 8.31 -38.90 -13.56
N GLN A 440 9.28 -38.87 -12.65
CA GLN A 440 9.19 -38.11 -11.41
C GLN A 440 9.37 -36.61 -11.71
N LEU A 441 8.34 -35.83 -11.38
CA LEU A 441 8.28 -34.40 -11.65
C LEU A 441 8.50 -33.60 -10.38
N PRO A 442 9.28 -32.51 -10.45
CA PRO A 442 9.60 -31.68 -9.30
C PRO A 442 8.40 -30.83 -8.83
N PRO A 443 8.43 -30.30 -7.60
CA PRO A 443 7.31 -29.57 -6.99
C PRO A 443 6.85 -28.32 -7.75
N TYR A 444 7.71 -27.69 -8.54
CA TYR A 444 7.41 -26.49 -9.33
C TYR A 444 6.75 -26.76 -10.69
N THR A 445 6.52 -28.04 -11.03
CA THR A 445 5.91 -28.42 -12.31
C THR A 445 4.50 -27.85 -12.40
N ARG A 446 4.23 -27.05 -13.44
CA ARG A 446 2.91 -26.45 -13.68
C ARG A 446 1.94 -27.50 -14.22
N LEU A 447 0.68 -27.37 -13.81
CA LEU A 447 -0.42 -28.21 -14.27
C LEU A 447 -1.15 -27.58 -15.44
N ALA A 448 -1.57 -28.40 -16.39
CA ALA A 448 -2.44 -28.04 -17.50
C ALA A 448 -3.87 -28.55 -17.27
N ASP A 449 -4.82 -28.03 -18.05
CA ASP A 449 -6.19 -28.52 -18.03
C ASP A 449 -6.26 -30.01 -18.40
N ARG A 450 -7.06 -30.76 -17.64
CA ARG A 450 -7.27 -32.21 -17.75
C ARG A 450 -6.09 -33.11 -17.40
N ASP A 451 -5.03 -32.57 -16.80
CA ASP A 451 -3.94 -33.41 -16.28
C ASP A 451 -4.45 -34.39 -15.22
N THR A 452 -3.98 -35.63 -15.28
CA THR A 452 -4.14 -36.61 -14.20
C THR A 452 -2.88 -36.65 -13.35
N VAL A 453 -2.99 -36.29 -12.09
CA VAL A 453 -1.87 -36.13 -11.17
C VAL A 453 -1.86 -37.25 -10.15
N VAL A 454 -0.68 -37.85 -9.97
CA VAL A 454 -0.37 -38.76 -8.86
C VAL A 454 0.69 -38.09 -8.01
N ILE A 455 0.38 -37.82 -6.75
CA ILE A 455 1.34 -37.28 -5.78
C ILE A 455 1.96 -38.44 -5.00
N THR A 456 3.26 -38.42 -4.82
CA THR A 456 3.97 -39.33 -3.90
C THR A 456 4.49 -38.51 -2.72
N GLU A 457 4.13 -38.95 -1.51
CA GLU A 457 4.63 -38.40 -0.25
C GLU A 457 5.65 -39.34 0.40
N GLU A 458 6.46 -38.76 1.29
CA GLU A 458 7.43 -39.49 2.11
C GLU A 458 7.56 -38.79 3.48
N GLU A 459 7.47 -39.56 4.56
CA GLU A 459 7.41 -39.03 5.94
C GLU A 459 8.63 -38.17 6.32
N ASP A 460 9.80 -38.53 5.80
CA ASP A 460 11.06 -37.81 6.06
C ASP A 460 11.16 -36.48 5.31
N VAL A 461 10.33 -36.26 4.29
CA VAL A 461 10.33 -34.98 3.57
C VAL A 461 9.63 -33.94 4.41
N GLN A 462 10.35 -32.85 4.67
CA GLN A 462 9.83 -31.68 5.36
C GLN A 462 9.85 -30.47 4.42
N PRO A 463 8.86 -29.57 4.52
CA PRO A 463 8.88 -28.32 3.79
C PRO A 463 10.15 -27.55 4.08
N THR A 464 10.76 -27.04 3.02
CA THR A 464 11.82 -26.04 3.12
C THR A 464 11.30 -24.70 2.63
N PHE A 465 11.95 -23.59 3.01
CA PHE A 465 11.52 -22.27 2.54
C PHE A 465 11.53 -22.15 1.00
N THR A 466 12.29 -22.98 0.29
CA THR A 466 12.27 -23.03 -1.19
C THR A 466 10.88 -23.37 -1.75
N TRP A 467 10.01 -23.99 -0.97
CA TRP A 467 8.66 -24.36 -1.41
C TRP A 467 7.75 -23.14 -1.62
N PHE A 468 8.04 -22.00 -0.99
CA PHE A 468 7.38 -20.72 -1.30
C PHE A 468 7.61 -20.26 -2.75
N LYS A 469 8.69 -20.72 -3.40
CA LYS A 469 8.95 -20.45 -4.82
C LYS A 469 8.02 -21.27 -5.73
N TYR A 470 7.64 -22.45 -5.28
CA TYR A 470 6.91 -23.45 -6.06
C TYR A 470 5.40 -23.25 -5.99
N VAL A 471 4.89 -22.86 -4.82
CA VAL A 471 3.46 -22.57 -4.65
C VAL A 471 3.05 -21.28 -5.36
N LYS A 472 1.91 -21.32 -6.04
CA LYS A 472 1.30 -20.21 -6.78
C LYS A 472 -0.09 -19.85 -6.24
N THR A 473 -0.68 -20.72 -5.43
CA THR A 473 -2.01 -20.52 -4.84
C THR A 473 -1.91 -19.93 -3.43
N SER A 474 -2.86 -19.07 -3.09
CA SER A 474 -2.94 -18.46 -1.74
C SER A 474 -3.15 -19.53 -0.66
N ARG A 475 -3.89 -20.60 -0.97
CA ARG A 475 -4.15 -21.72 -0.06
C ARG A 475 -2.87 -22.48 0.29
N ALA A 476 -2.06 -22.87 -0.69
CA ALA A 476 -0.81 -23.59 -0.43
C ALA A 476 0.19 -22.70 0.33
N THR A 477 0.25 -21.41 0.00
CA THR A 477 1.06 -20.42 0.71
C THR A 477 0.66 -20.32 2.20
N ASP A 478 -0.62 -20.18 2.51
CA ASP A 478 -1.13 -20.13 3.91
C ASP A 478 -0.78 -21.41 4.69
N ARG A 479 -0.87 -22.59 4.07
CA ARG A 479 -0.53 -23.86 4.73
C ARG A 479 0.96 -23.96 5.06
N LEU A 480 1.84 -23.52 4.16
CA LEU A 480 3.28 -23.47 4.42
C LEU A 480 3.65 -22.49 5.53
N VAL A 481 3.04 -21.31 5.55
CA VAL A 481 3.25 -20.32 6.62
C VAL A 481 2.88 -20.92 7.97
N ARG A 482 1.70 -21.57 8.07
CA ARG A 482 1.25 -22.20 9.32
C ARG A 482 2.18 -23.31 9.80
N TYR A 483 2.76 -24.08 8.87
CA TYR A 483 3.72 -25.13 9.22
C TYR A 483 4.97 -24.53 9.86
N PHE A 484 5.62 -23.56 9.21
CA PHE A 484 6.82 -22.94 9.75
C PHE A 484 6.55 -22.18 11.05
N TYR A 485 5.40 -21.51 11.15
CA TYR A 485 4.98 -20.88 12.41
C TYR A 485 4.95 -21.89 13.56
N ARG A 486 4.31 -23.05 13.38
CA ARG A 486 4.24 -24.08 14.43
C ARG A 486 5.61 -24.65 14.77
N LEU A 487 6.43 -24.93 13.77
CA LEU A 487 7.78 -25.46 13.94
C LEU A 487 8.62 -24.55 14.84
N TYR A 488 8.70 -23.25 14.51
CA TYR A 488 9.52 -22.30 15.26
C TYR A 488 8.88 -21.83 16.58
N ALA A 489 7.55 -21.85 16.69
CA ALA A 489 6.86 -21.47 17.93
C ALA A 489 6.91 -22.57 19.00
N ASP A 490 6.89 -23.85 18.62
CA ASP A 490 7.05 -24.99 19.55
C ASP A 490 8.52 -25.17 19.99
N GLU A 491 9.51 -24.98 19.09
CA GLU A 491 10.95 -25.07 19.44
C GLU A 491 11.40 -24.04 20.49
N ARG A 492 10.75 -22.87 20.55
CA ARG A 492 11.12 -21.76 21.43
C ARG A 492 10.18 -21.56 22.63
N GLY A 493 9.17 -22.41 22.79
CA GLY A 493 8.25 -22.36 23.93
C GLY A 493 7.40 -21.08 23.99
N CYS A 494 6.83 -20.64 22.86
CA CYS A 494 6.02 -19.43 22.78
C CYS A 494 4.73 -19.51 23.67
N PRO A 495 4.47 -18.55 24.59
CA PRO A 495 3.31 -18.58 25.49
C PRO A 495 1.95 -18.56 24.78
N PHE A 496 1.85 -17.91 23.62
CA PHE A 496 0.61 -17.80 22.84
C PHE A 496 0.15 -19.14 22.24
N VAL A 497 1.08 -20.06 21.93
CA VAL A 497 0.73 -21.41 21.45
C VAL A 497 0.07 -22.24 22.55
N ARG A 498 0.37 -21.98 23.83
CA ARG A 498 -0.28 -22.67 24.96
C ARG A 498 -1.76 -22.31 25.09
N SER A 499 -2.15 -21.06 24.77
CA SER A 499 -3.56 -20.63 24.83
C SER A 499 -4.38 -21.16 23.64
N LEU A 500 -3.75 -21.31 22.47
CA LEU A 500 -4.37 -21.95 21.29
C LEU A 500 -4.52 -23.47 21.45
N LYS A 501 -3.56 -24.17 22.07
CA LYS A 501 -3.71 -25.59 22.43
C LYS A 501 -4.90 -25.83 23.39
N GLN A 502 -5.26 -24.85 24.21
CA GLN A 502 -6.43 -24.94 25.11
C GLN A 502 -7.76 -24.59 24.43
N THR A 503 -7.75 -23.89 23.29
CA THR A 503 -8.97 -23.44 22.59
C THR A 503 -9.24 -24.18 21.28
N GLY A 504 -8.25 -24.88 20.72
CA GLY A 504 -8.32 -25.57 19.43
C GLY A 504 -8.97 -26.96 19.42
N ASP A 505 -9.19 -27.58 20.57
CA ASP A 505 -9.64 -29.00 20.66
C ASP A 505 -11.17 -29.18 20.56
N GLN A 506 -11.92 -28.13 20.24
CA GLN A 506 -13.39 -28.20 20.14
C GLN A 506 -13.96 -27.82 18.76
N ARG A 507 -13.13 -27.46 17.77
CA ARG A 507 -13.60 -27.11 16.43
C ARG A 507 -12.66 -27.61 15.35
N THR A 508 -12.65 -28.92 15.10
CA THR A 508 -12.67 -29.54 13.75
C THR A 508 -12.39 -31.04 13.84
N GLU A 509 -13.42 -31.82 14.15
CA GLU A 509 -13.63 -33.15 13.54
C GLU A 509 -15.14 -33.29 13.30
N LYS A 510 -15.61 -32.66 12.23
CA LYS A 510 -16.76 -33.18 11.51
C LYS A 510 -16.21 -33.81 10.24
N THR A 511 -16.09 -35.12 10.32
CA THR A 511 -16.04 -36.06 9.21
C THR A 511 -17.22 -35.77 8.27
N ASP A 512 -16.92 -35.36 7.04
CA ASP A 512 -17.86 -35.52 5.93
C ASP A 512 -17.64 -36.93 5.37
N ASN A 513 -18.66 -37.77 5.51
CA ASN A 513 -18.82 -39.06 4.83
C ASN A 513 -18.92 -38.88 3.32
#